data_AF-A0A4Q2UYH8-F1
#
_entry.id   AF-A0A4Q2UYH8-F1
#
_cell.length_a   1.000
_cell.length_b   1.000
_cell.length_c   1.000
_cell.angle_alpha   90.00
_cell.angle_beta   90.00
_cell.angle_gamma   90.00
#
_symmetry.space_group_name_H-M   'P 1'
#
loop_
_entity.id
_entity.type
_entity.pdbx_description
1 polymer ?
#
loop_
_entity_poly.entity_id
_entity_poly.type
_entity_poly.pdbx_seq_one_letter_code
_entity_poly.pdbx_strand_id
1 'polypeptide(L)'
;DDGVKELLRSLSLYGHRQPMSREARLNMQRKIQSLIVGYGVPAIWFTLNPNDITNPVKLRLAAYRTRDPDEAEEFLKSLGNAYKRTRLAISDPMSSAIFFHREMKLFFDHYVRVGQESVFGRIIKYYGAVETNERGALHVHGLLWLHGNSHLSSMLADVHGEDQAAYREQIIQYLDSVFSSVANNMAIK
;
A
#
# COMPACT_ATOMS: atom_id res chain seq x y z
N ASP A 1 21.52 7.21 33.60
CA ASP A 1 22.78 6.58 33.22
C ASP A 1 23.14 7.03 31.82
N ASP A 2 24.26 7.73 31.69
CA ASP A 2 24.70 8.30 30.41
C ASP A 2 25.30 7.24 29.48
N GLY A 3 25.81 6.12 30.01
CA GLY A 3 26.27 4.98 29.20
C GLY A 3 25.14 4.34 28.40
N VAL A 4 23.95 4.21 28.99
CA VAL A 4 22.75 3.71 28.29
C VAL A 4 22.32 4.66 27.16
N LYS A 5 22.40 5.98 27.38
CA LYS A 5 22.06 6.97 26.33
C LYS A 5 23.04 6.91 25.15
N GLU A 6 24.33 6.75 25.42
CA GLU A 6 25.35 6.65 24.38
C GLU A 6 25.22 5.35 23.57
N LEU A 7 24.89 4.24 24.23
CA LEU A 7 24.58 2.98 23.55
C LEU A 7 23.34 3.12 22.65
N LEU A 8 22.24 3.69 23.15
CA LEU A 8 21.02 3.93 22.36
C LEU A 8 21.29 4.86 21.18
N ARG A 9 22.13 5.89 21.35
CA ARG A 9 22.54 6.78 20.26
C ARG A 9 23.30 6.01 19.18
N SER A 10 24.22 5.15 19.59
CA SER A 10 25.02 4.31 18.68
C SER A 10 24.14 3.32 17.92
N LEU A 11 23.21 2.64 18.62
CA LEU A 11 22.23 1.75 17.99
C LEU A 11 21.35 2.48 16.98
N SER A 12 20.93 3.71 17.29
CA SER A 12 20.10 4.51 16.39
C SER A 12 20.83 4.90 15.10
N LEU A 13 22.14 5.19 15.19
CA LEU A 13 22.97 5.47 14.00
C LEU A 13 23.01 4.28 13.03
N TYR A 14 23.10 3.06 13.56
CA TYR A 14 23.08 1.84 12.74
C TYR A 14 21.67 1.49 12.24
N GLY A 15 20.66 1.66 13.09
CA GLY A 15 19.26 1.38 12.76
C GLY A 15 18.80 2.12 11.51
N HIS A 16 19.31 3.33 11.26
CA HIS A 16 18.99 4.11 10.08
C HIS A 16 19.27 3.43 8.73
N ARG A 17 20.26 2.52 8.68
CA ARG A 17 20.64 1.78 7.47
C ARG A 17 19.95 0.42 7.36
N GLN A 18 19.33 -0.05 8.44
CA GLN A 18 18.68 -1.35 8.46
C GLN A 18 17.20 -1.20 8.04
N PRO A 19 16.77 -1.82 6.93
CA PRO A 19 15.36 -1.88 6.58
C PRO A 19 14.54 -2.45 7.75
N MET A 20 13.32 -1.96 7.93
CA MET A 20 12.41 -2.39 9.01
C MET A 20 12.89 -2.09 10.45
N SER A 21 13.93 -1.26 10.64
CA SER A 21 14.33 -0.80 11.96
C SER A 21 13.33 0.18 12.58
N ARG A 22 13.50 0.49 13.87
CA ARG A 22 12.73 1.54 14.55
C ARG A 22 12.93 2.90 13.88
N GLU A 23 14.18 3.22 13.53
CA GLU A 23 14.56 4.47 12.90
C GLU A 23 13.97 4.61 11.50
N ALA A 24 13.97 3.52 10.71
CA ALA A 24 13.30 3.48 9.42
C ALA A 24 11.82 3.80 9.57
N ARG A 25 11.12 3.17 10.52
CA ARG A 25 9.70 3.46 10.81
C ARG A 25 9.47 4.90 11.24
N LEU A 26 10.30 5.46 12.13
CA LEU A 26 10.21 6.86 12.54
C LEU A 26 10.37 7.82 11.36
N ASN A 27 11.29 7.53 10.43
CA ASN A 27 11.45 8.33 9.23
C ASN A 27 10.25 8.23 8.28
N MET A 28 9.66 7.03 8.14
CA MET A 28 8.41 6.87 7.39
C MET A 28 7.29 7.70 8.01
N GLN A 29 7.14 7.67 9.34
CA GLN A 29 6.15 8.47 10.05
C GLN A 29 6.36 9.97 9.85
N ARG A 30 7.61 10.45 9.92
CA ARG A 30 7.95 11.86 9.65
C ARG A 30 7.61 12.28 8.22
N LYS A 31 7.84 11.41 7.23
CA LYS A 31 7.45 11.66 5.83
C LYS A 31 5.92 11.74 5.69
N ILE A 32 5.18 10.86 6.35
CA ILE A 32 3.71 10.93 6.35
C ILE A 32 3.24 12.24 7.01
N GLN A 33 3.80 12.61 8.15
CA GLN A 33 3.49 13.87 8.83
C GLN A 33 3.78 15.10 7.96
N SER A 34 4.92 15.14 7.25
CA SER A 34 5.23 16.25 6.36
C SER A 34 4.27 16.32 5.17
N LEU A 35 3.84 15.17 4.63
CA LEU A 35 2.80 15.13 3.61
C LEU A 35 1.44 15.60 4.16
N ILE A 36 1.11 15.29 5.41
CA ILE A 36 -0.11 15.79 6.05
C ILE A 36 -0.09 17.30 6.17
N VAL A 37 1.04 17.89 6.58
CA VAL A 37 1.19 19.35 6.65
C VAL A 37 1.10 19.99 5.27
N GLY A 38 1.69 19.39 4.23
CA GLY A 38 1.73 19.96 2.89
C GLY A 38 0.48 19.75 2.03
N TYR A 39 -0.27 18.66 2.26
CA TYR A 39 -1.36 18.22 1.38
C TYR A 39 -2.67 17.93 2.14
N GLY A 40 -2.71 18.13 3.46
CA GLY A 40 -3.83 17.77 4.33
C GLY A 40 -3.89 16.28 4.67
N VAL A 41 -5.01 15.82 5.22
CA VAL A 41 -5.15 14.41 5.61
C VAL A 41 -5.25 13.52 4.36
N PRO A 42 -4.64 12.32 4.34
CA PRO A 42 -4.87 11.36 3.25
C PRO A 42 -6.34 10.93 3.20
N ALA A 43 -6.88 10.72 2.00
CA ALA A 43 -8.27 10.29 1.82
C ALA A 43 -8.42 8.77 1.83
N ILE A 44 -7.41 8.05 1.31
CA ILE A 44 -7.47 6.59 1.17
C ILE A 44 -6.23 5.98 1.81
N TRP A 45 -6.45 5.04 2.72
CA TRP A 45 -5.44 4.11 3.18
C TRP A 45 -5.70 2.73 2.56
N PHE A 46 -4.64 2.07 2.11
CA PHE A 46 -4.77 0.77 1.45
C PHE A 46 -3.58 -0.13 1.75
N THR A 47 -3.79 -1.44 1.55
CA THR A 47 -2.72 -2.44 1.57
C THR A 47 -2.81 -3.27 0.30
N LEU A 48 -1.70 -3.39 -0.44
CA LEU A 48 -1.59 -4.30 -1.58
C LEU A 48 -0.64 -5.43 -1.24
N ASN A 49 -1.15 -6.66 -1.32
CA ASN A 49 -0.41 -7.89 -1.08
C ASN A 49 -0.60 -8.84 -2.27
N PRO A 50 0.18 -8.66 -3.35
CA PRO A 50 0.08 -9.52 -4.53
C PRO A 50 0.31 -10.99 -4.18
N ASN A 51 -0.56 -11.87 -4.67
CA ASN A 51 -0.45 -13.31 -4.43
C ASN A 51 0.68 -13.91 -5.27
N ASP A 52 1.88 -14.01 -4.70
CA ASP A 52 3.05 -14.57 -5.35
C ASP A 52 3.14 -16.11 -5.26
N ILE A 53 2.13 -16.78 -4.71
CA ILE A 53 2.11 -18.25 -4.56
C ILE A 53 1.35 -18.90 -5.72
N THR A 54 0.16 -18.41 -6.05
CA THR A 54 -0.69 -19.05 -7.05
C THR A 54 -0.89 -18.21 -8.31
N ASN A 55 -0.38 -16.99 -8.36
CA ASN A 55 -0.56 -16.15 -9.55
C ASN A 55 0.21 -16.75 -10.74
N PRO A 56 -0.46 -17.00 -11.88
CA PRO A 56 0.14 -17.65 -13.04
C PRO A 56 1.26 -16.81 -13.67
N VAL A 57 1.18 -15.47 -13.64
CA VAL A 57 2.23 -14.57 -14.13
C VAL A 57 3.51 -14.77 -13.32
N LYS A 58 3.39 -14.82 -12.00
CA LYS A 58 4.53 -15.07 -11.12
C LYS A 58 5.12 -16.46 -11.35
N LEU A 59 4.28 -17.49 -11.37
CA LEU A 59 4.74 -18.87 -11.56
C LEU A 59 5.48 -19.04 -12.90
N ARG A 60 4.94 -18.47 -13.98
CA ARG A 60 5.59 -18.44 -15.30
C ARG A 60 6.90 -17.69 -15.26
N LEU A 61 6.94 -16.50 -14.66
CA LEU A 61 8.17 -15.72 -14.50
C LEU A 61 9.27 -16.55 -13.81
N ALA A 62 8.96 -17.20 -12.70
CA ALA A 62 9.92 -18.01 -11.96
C ALA A 62 10.40 -19.24 -12.75
N ALA A 63 9.49 -19.90 -13.48
CA ALA A 63 9.82 -21.04 -14.32
C ALA A 63 10.80 -20.65 -15.44
N TYR A 64 10.44 -19.64 -16.24
CA TYR A 64 11.19 -19.21 -17.43
C TYR A 64 12.48 -18.44 -17.12
N ARG A 65 12.64 -17.90 -15.90
CA ARG A 65 13.88 -17.20 -15.51
C ARG A 65 15.06 -18.15 -15.30
N THR A 66 14.78 -19.42 -15.00
CA THR A 66 15.78 -20.39 -14.52
C THR A 66 15.86 -21.66 -15.37
N ARG A 67 15.01 -21.79 -16.39
CA ARG A 67 14.87 -22.98 -17.21
C ARG A 67 14.65 -22.59 -18.66
N ASP A 68 15.02 -23.50 -19.56
CA ASP A 68 14.66 -23.39 -20.98
C ASP A 68 13.13 -23.51 -21.17
N PRO A 69 12.57 -23.01 -22.29
CA PRO A 69 11.12 -22.96 -22.50
C PRO A 69 10.39 -24.29 -22.32
N ASP A 70 10.92 -25.38 -22.88
CA ASP A 70 10.28 -26.70 -22.80
C ASP A 70 10.28 -27.23 -21.35
N GLU A 71 11.40 -27.11 -20.66
CA GLU A 71 11.53 -27.48 -19.24
C GLU A 71 10.66 -26.61 -18.34
N ALA A 72 10.50 -25.32 -18.65
CA ALA A 72 9.65 -24.41 -17.91
C ALA A 72 8.17 -24.82 -17.98
N GLU A 73 7.69 -25.21 -19.16
CA GLU A 73 6.32 -25.69 -19.34
C GLU A 73 6.06 -27.03 -18.61
N GLU A 74 6.99 -27.97 -18.67
CA GLU A 74 6.89 -29.21 -17.88
C GLU A 74 6.91 -28.92 -16.37
N PHE A 75 7.79 -28.02 -15.93
CA PHE A 75 7.86 -27.61 -14.54
C PHE A 75 6.53 -26.99 -14.07
N LEU A 76 5.93 -26.09 -14.85
CA LEU A 76 4.65 -25.46 -14.54
C LEU A 76 3.52 -26.50 -14.38
N LYS A 77 3.46 -27.50 -15.26
CA LYS A 77 2.51 -28.63 -15.14
C LYS A 77 2.73 -29.42 -13.84
N SER A 78 3.98 -29.54 -13.38
CA SER A 78 4.33 -30.26 -12.15
C SER A 78 3.96 -29.53 -10.84
N LEU A 79 3.62 -28.22 -10.90
CA LEU A 79 3.30 -27.34 -9.77
C LEU A 79 1.85 -27.45 -9.25
N GLY A 80 1.19 -28.59 -9.45
CA GLY A 80 -0.19 -28.82 -9.00
C GLY A 80 -0.39 -28.70 -7.47
N ASN A 81 0.64 -28.98 -6.67
CA ASN A 81 0.57 -28.92 -5.21
C ASN A 81 0.93 -27.52 -4.66
N ALA A 82 0.10 -27.00 -3.73
CA ALA A 82 0.34 -25.76 -3.00
C ALA A 82 1.72 -25.71 -2.32
N TYR A 83 2.19 -26.82 -1.74
CA TYR A 83 3.50 -26.91 -1.10
C TYR A 83 4.65 -26.65 -2.08
N LYS A 84 4.58 -27.19 -3.30
CA LYS A 84 5.60 -26.96 -4.34
C LYS A 84 5.64 -25.48 -4.76
N ARG A 85 4.48 -24.84 -4.86
CA ARG A 85 4.37 -23.41 -5.22
C ARG A 85 4.93 -22.50 -4.12
N THR A 86 4.61 -22.77 -2.86
CA THR A 86 5.19 -22.05 -1.72
C THR A 86 6.70 -22.22 -1.65
N ARG A 87 7.20 -23.45 -1.86
CA ARG A 87 8.66 -23.71 -1.91
C ARG A 87 9.34 -22.94 -3.05
N LEU A 88 8.69 -22.81 -4.21
CA LEU A 88 9.21 -21.99 -5.31
C LEU A 88 9.29 -20.51 -4.93
N ALA A 89 8.29 -19.96 -4.24
CA ALA A 89 8.33 -18.58 -3.77
C ALA A 89 9.48 -18.32 -2.79
N ILE A 90 9.76 -19.27 -1.89
CA ILE A 90 10.87 -19.16 -0.92
C ILE A 90 12.23 -19.33 -1.61
N SER A 91 12.35 -20.28 -2.54
CA SER A 91 13.62 -20.58 -3.22
C SER A 91 13.98 -19.59 -4.33
N ASP A 92 13.00 -18.86 -4.87
CA ASP A 92 13.21 -17.82 -5.89
C ASP A 92 12.65 -16.46 -5.44
N PRO A 93 13.27 -15.81 -4.44
CA PRO A 93 12.83 -14.50 -3.95
C PRO A 93 12.98 -13.40 -5.00
N MET A 94 13.89 -13.57 -5.99
CA MET A 94 14.09 -12.60 -7.07
C MET A 94 12.86 -12.50 -7.96
N SER A 95 12.27 -13.63 -8.37
CA SER A 95 11.03 -13.61 -9.16
C SER A 95 9.86 -13.02 -8.37
N SER A 96 9.78 -13.27 -7.06
CA SER A 96 8.78 -12.61 -6.21
C SER A 96 8.97 -11.10 -6.14
N ALA A 97 10.22 -10.60 -6.05
CA ALA A 97 10.51 -9.17 -6.06
C ALA A 97 10.18 -8.50 -7.41
N ILE A 98 10.53 -9.14 -8.54
CA ILE A 98 10.21 -8.64 -9.89
C ILE A 98 8.69 -8.61 -10.09
N PHE A 99 7.99 -9.69 -9.72
CA PHE A 99 6.53 -9.74 -9.79
C PHE A 99 5.90 -8.64 -8.94
N PHE A 100 6.31 -8.49 -7.68
CA PHE A 100 5.81 -7.43 -6.80
C PHE A 100 6.02 -6.04 -7.43
N HIS A 101 7.22 -5.74 -7.94
CA HIS A 101 7.52 -4.47 -8.58
C HIS A 101 6.61 -4.21 -9.79
N ARG A 102 6.40 -5.22 -10.64
CA ARG A 102 5.48 -5.14 -11.78
C ARG A 102 4.07 -4.80 -11.34
N GLU A 103 3.53 -5.53 -10.35
CA GLU A 103 2.17 -5.30 -9.86
C GLU A 103 2.00 -3.90 -9.27
N MET A 104 2.98 -3.43 -8.48
CA MET A 104 2.95 -2.07 -7.93
C MET A 104 3.02 -1.02 -9.05
N LYS A 105 3.91 -1.20 -10.02
CA LYS A 105 4.02 -0.29 -11.16
C LYS A 105 2.70 -0.20 -11.92
N LEU A 106 2.09 -1.33 -12.29
CA LEU A 106 0.80 -1.35 -12.98
C LEU A 106 -0.31 -0.70 -12.15
N PHE A 107 -0.34 -0.94 -10.84
CA PHE A 107 -1.29 -0.29 -9.94
C PHE A 107 -1.16 1.23 -9.98
N PHE A 108 0.04 1.77 -9.79
CA PHE A 108 0.24 3.22 -9.78
C PHE A 108 0.06 3.86 -11.16
N ASP A 109 0.52 3.20 -12.23
CA ASP A 109 0.48 3.73 -13.60
C ASP A 109 -0.94 3.72 -14.18
N HIS A 110 -1.76 2.72 -13.87
CA HIS A 110 -3.08 2.54 -14.49
C HIS A 110 -4.27 2.77 -13.58
N TYR A 111 -4.16 2.45 -12.27
CA TYR A 111 -5.29 2.62 -11.34
C TYR A 111 -5.20 3.94 -10.59
N VAL A 112 -4.02 4.33 -10.09
CA VAL A 112 -3.84 5.56 -9.30
C VAL A 112 -3.65 6.79 -10.18
N ARG A 113 -2.92 6.66 -11.30
CA ARG A 113 -2.72 7.71 -12.32
C ARG A 113 -2.49 9.11 -11.73
N VAL A 114 -1.45 9.25 -10.91
CA VAL A 114 -1.18 10.49 -10.16
C VAL A 114 -1.15 11.71 -11.08
N GLY A 115 -1.87 12.76 -10.70
CA GLY A 115 -2.01 14.00 -11.46
C GLY A 115 -3.11 13.96 -12.53
N GLN A 116 -3.69 12.81 -12.80
CA GLN A 116 -4.75 12.59 -13.79
C GLN A 116 -6.02 12.04 -13.13
N GLU A 117 -7.08 11.91 -13.93
CA GLU A 117 -8.29 11.21 -13.49
C GLU A 117 -8.02 9.70 -13.40
N SER A 118 -8.41 9.11 -12.28
CA SER A 118 -8.12 7.72 -11.92
C SER A 118 -9.38 7.02 -11.41
N VAL A 119 -9.31 5.71 -11.15
CA VAL A 119 -10.47 4.98 -10.57
C VAL A 119 -10.81 5.44 -9.15
N PHE A 120 -9.88 6.14 -8.49
CA PHE A 120 -10.03 6.71 -7.15
C PHE A 120 -10.32 8.22 -7.19
N GLY A 121 -10.64 8.78 -8.36
CA GLY A 121 -10.68 10.22 -8.60
C GLY A 121 -9.28 10.82 -8.84
N ARG A 122 -9.18 12.15 -8.84
CA ARG A 122 -7.91 12.85 -9.09
C ARG A 122 -6.95 12.78 -7.90
N ILE A 123 -5.97 11.89 -7.95
CA ILE A 123 -4.92 11.75 -6.92
C ILE A 123 -3.80 12.78 -7.15
N ILE A 124 -3.46 13.56 -6.12
CA ILE A 124 -2.39 14.58 -6.18
C ILE A 124 -1.08 14.10 -5.56
N LYS A 125 -1.15 13.16 -4.62
CA LYS A 125 0.01 12.64 -3.92
C LYS A 125 -0.25 11.22 -3.41
N TYR A 126 0.80 10.44 -3.28
CA TYR A 126 0.76 9.15 -2.60
C TYR A 126 2.01 8.95 -1.75
N TYR A 127 1.90 8.04 -0.79
CA TYR A 127 3.01 7.51 -0.02
C TYR A 127 2.85 5.99 0.06
N GLY A 128 3.96 5.24 -0.03
CA GLY A 128 3.96 3.79 0.07
C GLY A 128 5.12 3.30 0.92
N ALA A 129 4.83 2.43 1.88
CA ALA A 129 5.81 1.70 2.67
C ALA A 129 5.78 0.22 2.24
N VAL A 130 6.91 -0.30 1.77
CA VAL A 130 7.06 -1.72 1.42
C VAL A 130 7.57 -2.47 2.63
N GLU A 131 6.89 -3.56 2.98
CA GLU A 131 7.26 -4.42 4.09
C GLU A 131 7.22 -5.90 3.67
N THR A 132 7.96 -6.74 4.37
CA THR A 132 7.83 -8.20 4.25
C THR A 132 6.75 -8.68 5.19
N ASN A 133 5.80 -9.47 4.70
CA ASN A 133 4.83 -10.15 5.55
C ASN A 133 5.49 -11.33 6.29
N GLU A 134 4.74 -12.02 7.14
CA GLU A 134 5.22 -13.16 7.94
C GLU A 134 5.83 -14.31 7.12
N ARG A 135 5.51 -14.38 5.82
CA ARG A 135 6.04 -15.39 4.89
C ARG A 135 7.28 -14.91 4.12
N GLY A 136 7.74 -13.69 4.38
CA GLY A 136 8.83 -13.03 3.66
C GLY A 136 8.41 -12.41 2.31
N ALA A 137 7.12 -12.48 1.94
CA ALA A 137 6.63 -11.88 0.69
C ALA A 137 6.38 -10.38 0.86
N LEU A 138 6.63 -9.62 -0.20
CA LEU A 138 6.50 -8.17 -0.20
C LEU A 138 5.04 -7.74 -0.30
N HIS A 139 4.67 -6.75 0.51
CA HIS A 139 3.39 -6.05 0.43
C HIS A 139 3.61 -4.55 0.66
N VAL A 140 2.67 -3.72 0.22
CA VAL A 140 2.74 -2.28 0.40
C VAL A 140 1.60 -1.80 1.28
N HIS A 141 1.91 -0.94 2.25
CA HIS A 141 0.94 -0.08 2.92
C HIS A 141 1.01 1.30 2.28
N GLY A 142 -0.11 1.80 1.79
CA GLY A 142 -0.18 3.02 1.01
C GLY A 142 -1.20 4.04 1.53
N LEU A 143 -0.92 5.30 1.23
CA LEU A 143 -1.80 6.44 1.47
C LEU A 143 -1.95 7.22 0.16
N LEU A 144 -3.17 7.61 -0.18
CA LEU A 144 -3.48 8.49 -1.32
C LEU A 144 -4.13 9.78 -0.85
N TRP A 145 -3.71 10.89 -1.45
CA TRP A 145 -4.29 12.22 -1.27
C TRP A 145 -5.07 12.59 -2.52
N LEU A 146 -6.37 12.85 -2.35
CA LEU A 146 -7.25 13.32 -3.40
C LEU A 146 -7.12 14.84 -3.55
N HIS A 147 -7.28 15.32 -4.78
CA HIS A 147 -7.41 16.74 -5.08
C HIS A 147 -8.62 17.32 -4.33
N GLY A 148 -8.42 18.40 -3.57
CA GLY A 148 -9.46 19.03 -2.75
C GLY A 148 -9.63 18.45 -1.34
N ASN A 149 -8.92 17.36 -0.99
CA ASN A 149 -9.01 16.76 0.35
C ASN A 149 -8.26 17.54 1.44
N SER A 150 -7.51 18.58 1.06
CA SER A 150 -6.76 19.43 2.00
C SER A 150 -7.65 20.12 3.03
N HIS A 151 -8.92 20.34 2.68
CA HIS A 151 -9.89 21.02 3.52
C HIS A 151 -10.83 20.06 4.24
N LEU A 152 -10.70 18.73 4.17
CA LEU A 152 -11.71 17.86 4.76
C LEU A 152 -11.86 18.08 6.29
N SER A 153 -10.74 18.32 6.98
CA SER A 153 -10.72 18.62 8.41
C SER A 153 -11.27 20.01 8.74
N SER A 154 -11.03 21.00 7.87
CA SER A 154 -11.58 22.36 8.06
C SER A 154 -13.03 22.46 7.56
N MET A 155 -13.45 21.66 6.59
CA MET A 155 -14.82 21.60 6.07
C MET A 155 -15.81 21.21 7.14
N LEU A 156 -15.44 20.29 8.05
CA LEU A 156 -16.25 19.93 9.21
C LEU A 156 -16.31 21.05 10.28
N ALA A 157 -15.29 21.91 10.34
CA ALA A 157 -15.25 23.06 11.26
C ALA A 157 -15.92 24.32 10.67
N ASP A 158 -15.86 24.50 9.34
CA ASP A 158 -16.45 25.59 8.56
C ASP A 158 -17.94 25.34 8.24
N VAL A 159 -18.52 24.27 8.82
CA VAL A 159 -19.97 23.99 8.87
C VAL A 159 -20.73 25.03 9.72
N HIS A 160 -20.15 26.18 10.06
CA HIS A 160 -20.82 27.24 10.81
C HIS A 160 -21.11 28.57 10.07
N GLY A 161 -20.57 28.85 8.87
CA GLY A 161 -20.94 30.03 8.05
C GLY A 161 -22.34 29.97 7.40
N GLU A 162 -23.10 31.08 7.35
CA GLU A 162 -24.50 31.11 6.91
C GLU A 162 -24.73 30.78 5.41
N ASP A 163 -23.73 31.00 4.53
CA ASP A 163 -23.85 30.82 3.07
C ASP A 163 -23.55 29.41 2.53
N GLN A 164 -23.36 28.42 3.40
CA GLN A 164 -22.89 27.07 3.03
C GLN A 164 -23.93 25.95 3.29
N ALA A 165 -25.17 26.28 3.62
CA ALA A 165 -26.20 25.32 4.04
C ALA A 165 -26.43 24.18 3.02
N ALA A 166 -26.58 24.49 1.74
CA ALA A 166 -26.80 23.48 0.70
C ALA A 166 -25.58 22.55 0.49
N TYR A 167 -24.36 23.08 0.64
CA TYR A 167 -23.13 22.30 0.54
C TYR A 167 -22.99 21.33 1.71
N ARG A 168 -23.37 21.76 2.93
CA ARG A 168 -23.41 20.91 4.11
C ARG A 168 -24.39 19.77 3.96
N GLU A 169 -25.58 20.08 3.48
CA GLU A 169 -26.63 19.09 3.28
C GLU A 169 -26.18 18.01 2.29
N GLN A 170 -25.47 18.38 1.22
CA GLN A 170 -24.85 17.42 0.30
C GLN A 170 -23.75 16.57 0.95
N ILE A 171 -22.87 17.16 1.77
CA ILE A 171 -21.85 16.40 2.50
C ILE A 171 -22.49 15.43 3.50
N ILE A 172 -23.48 15.88 4.26
CA ILE A 172 -24.19 15.05 5.25
C ILE A 172 -24.90 13.89 4.54
N GLN A 173 -25.64 14.17 3.47
CA GLN A 173 -26.29 13.14 2.66
C GLN A 173 -25.28 12.13 2.09
N TYR A 174 -24.13 12.60 1.61
CA TYR A 174 -23.07 11.73 1.14
C TYR A 174 -22.52 10.84 2.27
N LEU A 175 -22.17 11.42 3.43
CA LEU A 175 -21.69 10.66 4.59
C LEU A 175 -22.73 9.63 5.06
N ASP A 176 -23.98 10.04 5.21
CA ASP A 176 -25.08 9.15 5.59
C ASP A 176 -25.27 8.02 4.58
N SER A 177 -25.11 8.29 3.27
CA SER A 177 -25.19 7.25 2.24
C SER A 177 -24.05 6.23 2.35
N VAL A 178 -22.84 6.69 2.67
CA VAL A 178 -21.67 5.83 2.87
C VAL A 178 -21.84 4.98 4.12
N PHE A 179 -22.23 5.58 5.25
CA PHE A 179 -22.46 4.82 6.49
C PHE A 179 -23.62 3.84 6.35
N SER A 180 -24.74 4.25 5.72
CA SER A 180 -25.90 3.39 5.52
C SER A 180 -25.61 2.23 4.58
N SER A 181 -24.83 2.44 3.51
CA SER A 181 -24.44 1.37 2.59
C SER A 181 -23.49 0.36 3.22
N VAL A 182 -22.57 0.81 4.09
CA VAL A 182 -21.67 -0.07 4.84
C VAL A 182 -22.42 -0.86 5.91
N ALA A 183 -23.33 -0.22 6.66
CA ALA A 183 -24.15 -0.86 7.68
C ALA A 183 -25.09 -1.92 7.08
N ASN A 184 -25.74 -1.62 5.94
CA ASN A 184 -26.59 -2.59 5.25
C ASN A 184 -25.79 -3.77 4.68
N ASN A 185 -24.57 -3.56 4.20
CA ASN A 185 -23.70 -4.67 3.75
C ASN A 185 -23.14 -5.52 4.90
N MET A 186 -23.09 -5.00 6.12
CA MET A 186 -22.73 -5.76 7.32
C MET A 186 -23.90 -6.57 7.90
N ALA A 187 -25.15 -6.16 7.66
CA ALA A 187 -26.35 -6.87 8.11
C ALA A 187 -26.75 -8.06 7.21
N ILE A 188 -26.14 -8.18 6.02
CA ILE A 188 -26.40 -9.25 5.03
C ILE A 188 -25.22 -10.25 4.98
N LYS A 189 -24.48 -10.41 6.09
CA LYS A 189 -23.49 -11.50 6.24
C LYS A 189 -23.77 -12.34 7.48
#